data_AF-D5RPS9-F1
#
_entry.id   AF-D5RPS9-F1
#
_cell.length_a   1.000
_cell.length_b   1.000
_cell.length_c   1.000
_cell.angle_alpha   90.00
_cell.angle_beta   90.00
_cell.angle_gamma   90.00
#
_symmetry.space_group_name_H-M   'P 1'
#
loop_
_entity.id
_entity.type
_entity.pdbx_description
1 polymer ?
#
loop_
_entity_poly.entity_id
_entity_poly.type
_entity_poly.pdbx_seq_one_letter_code
_entity_poly.pdbx_strand_id
1 'polypeptide(L)'
;MGRPEVQAFTGSLVGLGASKGVFVTTSGFSAQAADYAGRIPQRVVLIDGQQLAAPMVEHSVGVRVSRVIEVKRLDEDFFSEQ
;
A
#
# COMPACT_ATOMS: atom_id res chain seq x y z
N MET A 1 -2.29 -11.33 -7.11
CA MET A 1 -2.68 -10.91 -8.48
C MET A 1 -1.63 -11.32 -9.49
N GLY A 2 -2.05 -11.95 -10.60
CA GLY A 2 -1.17 -12.42 -11.66
C GLY A 2 -1.08 -11.46 -12.84
N ARG A 3 -0.30 -11.87 -13.85
CA ARG A 3 -0.19 -11.14 -15.12
C ARG A 3 -1.53 -11.02 -15.85
N PRO A 4 -2.40 -12.05 -15.93
CA PRO A 4 -3.66 -11.95 -16.68
C PRO A 4 -4.55 -10.80 -16.20
N GLU A 5 -4.63 -10.58 -14.88
CA GLU A 5 -5.44 -9.50 -14.31
C GLU A 5 -4.90 -8.12 -14.68
N VAL A 6 -3.57 -7.92 -14.56
CA VAL A 6 -2.91 -6.64 -14.91
C VAL A 6 -2.99 -6.38 -16.42
N GLN A 7 -2.87 -7.43 -17.24
CA GLN A 7 -3.02 -7.35 -18.70
C GLN A 7 -4.46 -6.98 -19.10
N ALA A 8 -5.47 -7.61 -18.48
CA ALA A 8 -6.87 -7.29 -18.73
C ALA A 8 -7.19 -5.82 -18.40
N PHE A 9 -6.70 -5.33 -17.26
CA PHE A 9 -6.82 -3.91 -16.89
C PHE A 9 -6.15 -2.97 -17.89
N THR A 10 -4.94 -3.32 -18.34
CA THR A 10 -4.21 -2.53 -19.35
C THR A 10 -4.98 -2.50 -20.68
N GLY A 11 -5.59 -3.61 -21.08
CA GLY A 11 -6.47 -3.67 -22.26
C GLY A 11 -7.64 -2.69 -22.16
N SER A 12 -8.30 -2.62 -20.99
CA SER A 12 -9.37 -1.66 -20.73
C SER A 12 -8.89 -0.20 -20.77
N LEU A 13 -7.70 0.10 -20.21
CA LEU A 13 -7.11 1.44 -20.30
C LEU A 13 -6.90 1.87 -21.75
N VAL A 14 -6.34 0.98 -22.58
CA VAL A 14 -6.11 1.25 -24.00
C VAL A 14 -7.44 1.47 -24.73
N GLY A 15 -8.45 0.65 -24.45
CA GLY A 15 -9.78 0.79 -25.02
C GLY A 15 -10.44 2.15 -24.72
N LEU A 16 -10.08 2.76 -23.58
CA LEU A 16 -10.55 4.09 -23.16
C LEU A 16 -9.61 5.23 -23.59
N GLY A 17 -8.54 4.94 -24.34
CA GLY A 17 -7.54 5.93 -24.74
C GLY A 17 -6.71 6.50 -23.57
N ALA A 18 -6.68 5.80 -22.43
CA ALA A 18 -5.93 6.22 -21.26
C ALA A 18 -4.47 5.78 -21.33
N SER A 19 -3.55 6.69 -20.98
CA SER A 19 -2.10 6.44 -20.95
C SER A 19 -1.57 6.11 -19.55
N LYS A 20 -2.39 6.31 -18.51
CA LYS A 20 -2.03 6.11 -17.11
C LYS A 20 -3.15 5.41 -16.37
N GLY A 21 -2.79 4.58 -15.39
CA GLY A 21 -3.76 3.95 -14.50
C GLY A 21 -3.13 3.47 -13.20
N VAL A 22 -3.98 3.26 -12.20
CA VAL A 22 -3.59 2.68 -10.92
C VAL A 22 -4.36 1.39 -10.73
N PHE A 23 -3.65 0.28 -10.54
CA PHE A 23 -4.25 -1.01 -10.19
C PHE A 23 -4.06 -1.23 -8.70
N VAL A 24 -5.16 -1.31 -7.96
CA VAL A 24 -5.16 -1.53 -6.51
C VAL A 24 -5.65 -2.94 -6.19
N THR A 25 -4.99 -3.61 -5.25
CA THR A 25 -5.46 -4.89 -4.68
C THR A 25 -5.17 -4.95 -3.19
N THR A 26 -5.95 -5.71 -2.44
CA THR A 26 -5.69 -6.05 -1.04
C THR A 26 -4.67 -7.17 -0.86
N SER A 27 -4.23 -7.80 -1.96
CA SER A 27 -3.23 -8.87 -1.99
C SER A 27 -1.91 -8.39 -2.61
N GLY A 28 -0.91 -9.26 -2.74
CA GLY A 28 0.32 -8.97 -3.46
C GLY A 28 0.22 -9.18 -4.98
N PHE A 29 1.15 -8.62 -5.74
CA PHE A 29 1.35 -8.95 -7.15
C PHE A 29 2.42 -10.02 -7.32
N SER A 30 2.27 -10.91 -8.32
CA SER A 30 3.35 -11.82 -8.69
C SER A 30 4.47 -11.07 -9.41
N ALA A 31 5.69 -11.62 -9.37
CA ALA A 31 6.83 -11.04 -10.09
C ALA A 31 6.53 -10.82 -11.59
N GLN A 32 5.86 -11.78 -12.22
CA GLN A 32 5.46 -11.68 -13.63
C GLN A 32 4.47 -10.54 -13.89
N ALA A 33 3.61 -10.21 -12.92
CA ALA A 33 2.67 -9.10 -13.04
C ALA A 33 3.39 -7.74 -12.93
N ALA A 34 4.32 -7.62 -11.97
CA ALA A 34 5.16 -6.43 -11.81
C ALA A 34 6.07 -6.21 -13.03
N ASP A 35 6.73 -7.26 -13.51
CA ASP A 35 7.57 -7.22 -14.71
C ASP A 35 6.78 -6.81 -15.95
N TYR A 36 5.55 -7.33 -16.10
CA TYR A 36 4.67 -6.95 -17.20
C TYR A 36 4.32 -5.46 -17.14
N ALA A 37 3.90 -4.96 -15.96
CA ALA A 37 3.56 -3.55 -15.77
C ALA A 37 4.76 -2.60 -16.07
N GLY A 38 5.99 -3.04 -15.80
CA GLY A 38 7.20 -2.28 -16.10
C GLY A 38 7.62 -2.27 -17.57
N ARG A 39 7.07 -3.16 -18.40
CA ARG A 39 7.46 -3.31 -19.82
C ARG A 39 6.45 -2.74 -20.81
N ILE A 40 5.23 -2.45 -20.36
CA ILE A 40 4.18 -1.89 -21.22
C ILE A 40 4.37 -0.38 -21.42
N PRO A 41 3.94 0.19 -22.57
CA PRO A 41 4.02 1.62 -22.82
C PRO A 41 3.15 2.48 -21.89
N GLN A 42 2.02 1.92 -21.40
CA GLN A 42 1.12 2.59 -20.48
C GLN A 42 1.77 2.70 -19.10
N ARG A 43 1.64 3.86 -18.46
CA ARG A 43 2.14 4.05 -17.09
C ARG A 43 1.13 3.50 -16.09
N VAL A 44 1.29 2.23 -15.73
CA VAL A 44 0.47 1.57 -14.71
C VAL A 44 1.22 1.55 -13.38
N VAL A 45 0.62 2.13 -12.35
CA VAL A 45 1.11 2.02 -10.97
C VAL A 45 0.38 0.87 -10.28
N LEU A 46 1.14 -0.04 -9.68
CA LEU A 46 0.61 -1.16 -8.91
C LEU A 46 0.65 -0.80 -7.42
N ILE A 47 -0.50 -0.85 -6.75
CA ILE A 47 -0.62 -0.65 -5.29
C ILE A 47 -1.12 -1.96 -4.69
N ASP A 48 -0.25 -2.64 -3.95
CA ASP A 48 -0.60 -3.87 -3.23
C ASP A 48 -1.23 -3.56 -1.86
N GLY A 49 -1.66 -4.61 -1.17
CA GLY A 49 -2.32 -4.48 0.12
C GLY A 49 -1.46 -3.82 1.20
N GLN A 50 -0.15 -4.02 1.19
CA GLN A 50 0.76 -3.43 2.18
C GLN A 50 0.95 -1.93 1.91
N GLN A 51 1.15 -1.56 0.65
CA GLN A 51 1.25 -0.16 0.21
C GLN A 51 -0.06 0.61 0.44
N LEU A 52 -1.20 -0.06 0.29
CA LEU A 52 -2.51 0.52 0.60
C LEU A 52 -2.71 0.67 2.13
N ALA A 53 -2.31 -0.33 2.92
CA ALA A 53 -2.52 -0.34 4.36
C ALA A 53 -1.66 0.68 5.12
N ALA A 54 -0.44 0.96 4.65
CA ALA A 54 0.46 1.92 5.29
C ALA A 54 -0.19 3.31 5.52
N PRO A 55 -0.72 4.00 4.49
CA PRO A 55 -1.41 5.27 4.69
C PRO A 55 -2.74 5.13 5.44
N MET A 56 -3.42 3.97 5.36
CA MET A 56 -4.63 3.73 6.16
C MET A 56 -4.33 3.75 7.66
N VAL A 57 -3.22 3.14 8.08
CA VAL A 57 -2.78 3.16 9.48
C VAL A 57 -2.31 4.56 9.86
N GLU A 58 -1.45 5.18 9.05
CA GLU A 58 -0.89 6.52 9.31
C GLU A 58 -1.98 7.58 9.50
N HIS A 59 -3.01 7.55 8.65
CA HIS A 59 -4.08 8.55 8.66
C HIS A 59 -5.36 8.06 9.36
N SER A 60 -5.31 6.93 10.06
CA SER A 60 -6.46 6.34 10.76
C SER A 60 -7.71 6.12 9.88
N VAL A 61 -7.51 5.78 8.61
CA VAL A 61 -8.59 5.50 7.65
C VAL A 61 -8.96 4.03 7.68
N GLY A 62 -10.20 3.71 8.05
CA GLY A 62 -10.70 2.32 8.01
C GLY A 62 -10.07 1.36 9.04
N VAL A 63 -9.31 1.89 9.99
CA VAL A 63 -8.68 1.13 11.08
C VAL A 63 -9.29 1.52 12.43
N ARG A 64 -9.08 0.69 13.45
CA ARG A 64 -9.48 0.96 14.84
C ARG A 64 -8.31 0.63 15.76
N VAL A 65 -8.15 1.41 16.82
CA VAL A 65 -7.16 1.12 17.86
C VAL A 65 -7.54 -0.19 18.53
N SER A 66 -6.68 -1.19 18.43
CA SER A 66 -6.88 -2.49 19.09
C SER A 66 -6.35 -2.49 20.52
N ARG A 67 -5.19 -1.84 20.76
CA ARG A 67 -4.56 -1.72 22.07
C ARG A 67 -3.64 -0.50 22.10
N VAL A 68 -3.61 0.19 23.23
CA VAL A 68 -2.61 1.23 23.53
C VAL A 68 -1.58 0.63 24.49
N ILE A 69 -0.29 0.80 24.19
CA ILE A 69 0.81 0.40 25.08
C ILE A 69 1.54 1.66 25.50
N GLU A 70 1.53 1.94 26.80
CA GLU A 70 2.30 3.03 27.37
C GLU A 70 3.66 2.50 27.86
N VAL A 71 4.74 3.07 27.34
CA VAL A 71 6.09 2.79 27.84
C VAL A 71 6.46 3.90 28.83
N LYS A 72 6.47 3.57 30.13
CA LYS A 72 6.87 4.50 31.20
C LYS A 72 8.37 4.40 31.44
N ARG A 73 9.03 5.53 31.70
CA ARG A 73 10.40 5.60 32.20
C ARG A 73 10.36 6.14 33.63
N LEU A 74 11.31 5.70 34.46
CA LEU A 74 11.49 6.28 35.79
C LEU A 74 11.85 7.76 35.65
N ASP A 75 11.14 8.61 36.39
CA ASP A 75 11.42 10.04 36.45
C ASP A 75 12.49 10.29 37.52
N GLU A 76 13.75 10.34 37.11
CA GLU A 76 14.89 10.51 38.03
C GLU A 76 14.84 11.86 38.75
N ASP A 77 14.29 12.91 38.11
CA ASP A 77 14.18 14.26 38.70
C ASP A 77 13.23 14.24 39.90
N PHE A 78 12.08 13.55 39.77
CA PHE A 78 11.15 13.34 40.89
C PHE A 78 11.81 12.65 42.10
N PHE A 79 12.79 11.76 41.87
CA PHE A 79 13.45 10.99 42.93
C PHE A 79 14.78 11.59 43.41
N SER A 80 15.26 12.68 42.82
CA SER A 80 16.59 13.27 43.11
C SER A 80 16.66 14.22 44.32
N GLU A 81 15.53 14.70 44.86
CA GLU A 81 15.49 15.65 46.00
C GLU A 81 15.25 14.98 47.38
N GLN A 82 15.73 13.74 47.59
CA GLN A 82 15.74 13.06 48.90
C GLN A 82 17.13 12.89 49.48
#